data_AF-A0A348PF20-F1
#
_entry.id   AF-A0A348PF20-F1
#
_cell.length_a   1.000
_cell.length_b   1.000
_cell.length_c   1.000
_cell.angle_alpha   90.00
_cell.angle_beta   90.00
_cell.angle_gamma   90.00
#
_symmetry.space_group_name_H-M   'P 1'
#
loop_
_entity.id
_entity.type
_entity.pdbx_description
1 polymer ?
#
loop_
_entity_poly.entity_id
_entity_poly.type
_entity_poly.pdbx_seq_one_letter_code
_entity_poly.pdbx_strand_id
1 'polypeptide(L)'
;ALMTAAFLRALRRPTRTEWLIYAAACALGIWAHLVTVCVPAFHAAWCVAVLVRGAPSTASGTSPTTARAGLIAIGVAALLTLLVYAPILPAMFAIRSEFRALDGNEPTLLGPEGWMMLLSIGGSWKVWASLAALPLAVAGLAAATRDASLRTALILSLGGTVLALAFPLFLGSWLYARFLAFTVPGIALLLAAGFLEINDRKPGTARVIALVVGSAWIASLATLGPRQQIREAVMYVASHRAPTEGAFAVGLPDDVHQWYAVPLHLDMPGSGPYGATIQQHLNDPTAAWAVLLYPRTLTAAADQLREAGFVEEARFPGWIDTGGGEIIVLRRR
;
A
#
# COMPACT_ATOMS: atom_id res chain seq x y z
N ALA A 1 4.20 -3.99 -12.07
CA ALA A 1 4.69 -5.15 -12.88
C ALA A 1 4.74 -4.78 -14.36
N LEU A 2 3.57 -4.44 -14.95
CA LEU A 2 3.45 -4.13 -16.38
C LEU A 2 4.36 -2.99 -16.86
N MET A 3 4.49 -1.92 -16.07
CA MET A 3 5.36 -0.78 -16.41
C MET A 3 6.82 -1.20 -16.60
N THR A 4 7.43 -1.87 -15.61
CA THR A 4 8.82 -2.32 -15.71
C THR A 4 9.00 -3.42 -16.77
N ALA A 5 8.05 -4.35 -16.89
CA ALA A 5 8.12 -5.38 -17.92
C ALA A 5 8.06 -4.78 -19.35
N ALA A 6 7.15 -3.83 -19.58
CA ALA A 6 7.04 -3.12 -20.85
C ALA A 6 8.29 -2.28 -21.13
N PHE A 7 8.86 -1.63 -20.11
CA PHE A 7 10.11 -0.90 -20.23
C PHE A 7 11.26 -1.82 -20.65
N LEU A 8 11.48 -2.93 -19.94
CA LEU A 8 12.49 -3.92 -20.27
C LEU A 8 12.29 -4.51 -21.68
N ARG A 9 11.04 -4.75 -22.07
CA ARG A 9 10.70 -5.24 -23.42
C ARG A 9 11.03 -4.19 -24.48
N ALA A 10 10.73 -2.92 -24.25
CA ALA A 10 11.07 -1.81 -25.13
C ALA A 10 12.59 -1.57 -25.22
N LEU A 11 13.33 -1.78 -24.12
CA LEU A 11 14.80 -1.73 -24.15
C LEU A 11 15.40 -2.84 -25.03
N ARG A 12 14.82 -4.05 -24.99
CA ARG A 12 15.27 -5.19 -25.81
C ARG A 12 14.80 -5.13 -27.26
N ARG A 13 13.60 -4.57 -27.49
CA ARG A 13 12.94 -4.47 -28.79
C ARG A 13 12.41 -3.04 -28.96
N PRO A 14 13.24 -2.08 -29.41
CA PRO A 14 12.91 -0.65 -29.41
C PRO A 14 11.97 -0.26 -30.57
N THR A 15 10.78 -0.85 -30.61
CA THR A 15 9.74 -0.50 -31.58
C THR A 15 8.83 0.58 -31.01
N ARG A 16 8.15 1.34 -31.88
CA ARG A 16 7.17 2.36 -31.45
C ARG A 16 6.05 1.76 -30.61
N THR A 17 5.55 0.58 -30.99
CA THR A 17 4.49 -0.13 -30.27
C THR A 17 4.89 -0.45 -28.84
N GLU A 18 6.13 -0.89 -28.62
CA GLU A 18 6.61 -1.23 -27.28
C GLU A 18 6.69 0.00 -26.36
N TRP A 19 7.17 1.12 -26.90
CA TRP A 19 7.19 2.38 -26.17
C TRP A 19 5.79 2.94 -25.88
N LEU A 20 4.83 2.76 -26.79
CA LEU A 20 3.43 3.14 -26.56
C LEU A 20 2.77 2.27 -25.48
N ILE A 21 3.00 0.95 -25.49
CA ILE A 21 2.52 0.05 -24.44
C ILE A 21 3.10 0.45 -23.09
N TYR A 22 4.40 0.75 -23.04
CA TYR A 22 5.04 1.26 -21.83
C TYR A 22 4.41 2.57 -21.35
N ALA A 23 4.20 3.54 -22.25
CA ALA A 23 3.60 4.83 -21.90
C ALA A 23 2.17 4.68 -21.36
N ALA A 24 1.34 3.86 -22.02
CA ALA A 24 -0.02 3.56 -21.57
C ALA A 24 -0.02 2.83 -20.21
N ALA A 25 0.86 1.84 -20.02
CA ALA A 25 1.00 1.15 -18.74
C ALA A 25 1.41 2.10 -17.61
N CYS A 26 2.24 3.11 -17.91
CA CYS A 26 2.60 4.12 -16.93
C CYS A 26 1.43 5.03 -16.59
N ALA A 27 0.70 5.55 -17.58
CA ALA A 27 -0.44 6.42 -17.33
C ALA A 27 -1.55 5.71 -16.54
N LEU A 28 -1.89 4.48 -16.92
CA LEU A 28 -2.87 3.66 -16.19
C LEU A 28 -2.39 3.28 -14.79
N GLY A 29 -1.10 2.99 -14.63
CA GLY A 29 -0.49 2.70 -13.32
C GLY A 29 -0.60 3.90 -12.39
N ILE A 30 -0.25 5.10 -12.86
CA ILE A 30 -0.32 6.35 -12.09
C ILE A 30 -1.77 6.72 -11.79
N TRP A 31 -2.69 6.49 -12.73
CA TRP A 31 -4.12 6.67 -12.49
C TRP A 31 -4.65 5.73 -11.40
N ALA A 32 -4.31 4.45 -11.45
CA ALA A 32 -4.75 3.48 -10.45
C ALA A 32 -4.09 3.72 -9.08
N HIS A 33 -2.83 4.19 -9.07
CA HIS A 33 -2.08 4.42 -7.86
C HIS A 33 -0.99 5.49 -8.07
N LEU A 34 -1.24 6.71 -7.60
CA LEU A 34 -0.41 7.88 -7.87
C LEU A 34 1.08 7.67 -7.56
N VAL A 35 1.40 6.98 -6.46
CA VAL A 35 2.80 6.75 -6.03
C VAL A 35 3.59 5.88 -7.01
N THR A 36 2.92 5.14 -7.90
CA THR A 36 3.62 4.42 -8.99
C THR A 36 4.39 5.34 -9.92
N VAL A 37 4.17 6.66 -9.89
CA VAL A 37 4.99 7.67 -10.61
C VAL A 37 6.48 7.57 -10.28
N CYS A 38 6.84 7.05 -9.09
CA CYS A 38 8.22 6.78 -8.72
C CYS A 38 8.91 5.79 -9.67
N VAL A 39 8.16 4.87 -10.29
CA VAL A 39 8.71 3.88 -11.24
C VAL A 39 9.20 4.54 -12.54
N PRO A 40 8.38 5.27 -13.33
CA PRO A 40 8.84 5.92 -14.55
C PRO A 40 9.78 7.08 -14.25
N ALA A 41 9.68 7.74 -13.10
CA ALA A 41 10.67 8.73 -12.67
C ALA A 41 12.06 8.08 -12.49
N PHE A 42 12.14 6.90 -11.89
CA PHE A 42 13.40 6.16 -11.78
C PHE A 42 13.89 5.68 -13.16
N HIS A 43 13.00 5.19 -14.02
CA HIS A 43 13.35 4.83 -15.40
C HIS A 43 13.89 6.04 -16.18
N ALA A 44 13.36 7.25 -15.96
CA ALA A 44 13.88 8.47 -16.56
C ALA A 44 15.31 8.75 -16.07
N ALA A 45 15.55 8.68 -14.77
CA ALA A 45 16.89 8.83 -14.19
C ALA A 45 17.88 7.80 -14.77
N TRP A 46 17.45 6.55 -14.95
CA TRP A 46 18.23 5.52 -15.63
C TRP A 46 18.57 5.90 -17.07
N CYS A 47 17.59 6.33 -17.87
CA CYS A 47 17.83 6.78 -19.25
C CYS A 47 18.78 7.99 -19.31
N VAL A 48 18.62 8.97 -18.43
CA VAL A 48 19.53 10.12 -18.32
C VAL A 48 20.95 9.65 -17.99
N ALA A 49 21.11 8.73 -17.03
CA ALA A 49 22.43 8.18 -16.70
C ALA A 49 23.09 7.46 -17.89
N VAL A 50 22.32 6.76 -18.71
CA VAL A 50 22.83 6.15 -19.96
C VAL A 50 23.31 7.22 -20.95
N LEU A 51 22.56 8.31 -21.12
CA LEU A 51 22.91 9.40 -22.03
C LEU A 51 24.15 10.17 -21.57
N VAL A 52 24.25 10.47 -20.28
CA VAL A 52 25.37 11.23 -19.70
C VAL A 52 26.68 10.42 -19.77
N ARG A 53 26.61 9.10 -19.57
CA ARG A 53 27.81 8.24 -19.60
C ARG A 53 28.43 8.09 -20.99
N GLY A 54 27.71 8.44 -22.07
CA GLY A 54 28.25 8.53 -23.45
C GLY A 54 28.78 7.22 -24.07
N ALA A 55 28.86 6.12 -23.32
CA ALA A 55 29.46 4.88 -23.77
C ALA A 55 28.50 4.08 -24.69
N PRO A 56 28.98 3.52 -25.81
CA PRO A 56 28.16 2.77 -26.77
C PRO A 56 27.57 1.47 -26.21
N SER A 57 28.02 1.00 -25.04
CA SER A 57 27.35 -0.05 -24.29
C SER A 57 27.60 0.15 -22.79
N THR A 58 26.54 0.47 -22.06
CA THR A 58 26.55 0.19 -20.61
C THR A 58 26.54 -1.32 -20.41
N ALA A 59 26.94 -1.82 -19.24
CA ALA A 59 26.87 -3.26 -18.91
C ALA A 59 25.45 -3.87 -19.05
N SER A 60 24.41 -3.04 -19.24
CA SER A 60 23.04 -3.42 -19.55
C SER A 60 22.70 -3.50 -21.05
N GLY A 61 23.64 -3.19 -21.95
CA GLY A 61 23.44 -3.20 -23.40
C GLY A 61 22.48 -2.12 -23.91
N THR A 62 22.15 -1.10 -23.12
CA THR A 62 21.21 -0.05 -23.52
C THR A 62 21.92 1.03 -24.34
N SER A 63 21.47 1.23 -25.59
CA SER A 63 22.03 2.26 -26.47
C SER A 63 21.50 3.67 -26.12
N PRO A 64 22.27 4.75 -26.41
CA PRO A 64 21.79 6.12 -26.24
C PRO A 64 20.51 6.45 -27.02
N THR A 65 20.33 5.87 -28.21
CA THR A 65 19.10 6.08 -29.02
C THR A 65 17.89 5.45 -28.35
N THR A 66 18.04 4.23 -27.81
CA THR A 66 17.01 3.56 -27.01
C THR A 66 16.67 4.37 -25.75
N ALA A 67 17.67 4.93 -25.06
CA ALA A 67 17.45 5.77 -23.88
C ALA A 67 16.68 7.06 -24.21
N ARG A 68 16.98 7.72 -25.34
CA ARG A 68 16.19 8.88 -25.82
C ARG A 68 14.74 8.49 -26.11
N ALA A 69 14.52 7.37 -26.79
CA ALA A 69 13.16 6.87 -27.05
C ALA A 69 12.41 6.60 -25.74
N GLY A 70 13.10 6.06 -24.72
CA GLY A 70 12.53 5.89 -23.39
C GLY A 70 12.11 7.19 -22.72
N LEU A 71 12.94 8.24 -22.78
CA LEU A 71 12.56 9.56 -22.26
C LEU A 71 11.35 10.16 -23.00
N ILE A 72 11.29 10.03 -24.32
CA ILE A 72 10.14 10.46 -25.11
C ILE A 72 8.88 9.70 -24.67
N ALA A 73 8.96 8.38 -24.50
CA ALA A 73 7.84 7.56 -24.04
C ALA A 73 7.36 7.96 -22.64
N ILE A 74 8.28 8.32 -21.74
CA ILE A 74 7.94 8.85 -20.40
C ILE A 74 7.25 10.21 -20.52
N GLY A 75 7.70 11.09 -21.43
CA GLY A 75 7.02 12.35 -21.73
C GLY A 75 5.59 12.14 -22.24
N VAL A 76 5.39 11.18 -23.15
CA VAL A 76 4.05 10.77 -23.61
C VAL A 76 3.20 10.23 -22.46
N ALA A 77 3.77 9.40 -21.59
CA ALA A 77 3.08 8.90 -20.40
C ALA A 77 2.63 10.03 -19.46
N ALA A 78 3.48 11.04 -19.27
CA ALA A 78 3.15 12.20 -18.44
C ALA A 78 1.97 12.99 -19.03
N LEU A 79 1.97 13.24 -20.35
CA LEU A 79 0.85 13.89 -21.04
C LEU A 79 -0.45 13.09 -20.89
N LEU A 80 -0.39 11.77 -21.13
CA LEU A 80 -1.57 10.89 -20.95
C LEU A 80 -2.08 10.89 -19.51
N THR A 81 -1.16 10.87 -18.53
CA THR A 81 -1.53 10.94 -17.10
C THR A 81 -2.23 12.26 -16.80
N LEU A 82 -1.68 13.39 -17.25
CA LEU A 82 -2.29 14.71 -17.05
C LEU A 82 -3.68 14.79 -17.68
N LEU A 83 -3.88 14.21 -18.87
CA LEU A 83 -5.21 14.16 -19.51
C LEU A 83 -6.22 13.38 -18.66
N VAL A 84 -5.82 12.24 -18.11
CA VAL A 84 -6.70 11.42 -17.24
C VAL A 84 -7.01 12.14 -15.93
N TYR A 85 -6.04 12.85 -15.35
CA TYR A 85 -6.20 13.57 -14.09
C TYR A 85 -6.80 14.97 -14.23
N ALA A 86 -6.85 15.54 -15.44
CA ALA A 86 -7.28 16.92 -15.69
C ALA A 86 -8.58 17.32 -14.95
N PRO A 87 -9.63 16.48 -14.89
CA PRO A 87 -10.87 16.84 -14.20
C PRO A 87 -10.73 16.99 -12.68
N ILE A 88 -9.76 16.31 -12.06
CA ILE A 88 -9.59 16.25 -10.61
C ILE A 88 -8.37 17.01 -10.09
N LEU A 89 -7.53 17.55 -10.98
CA LEU A 89 -6.34 18.34 -10.60
C LEU A 89 -6.66 19.47 -9.60
N PRO A 90 -7.72 20.29 -9.79
CA PRO A 90 -8.03 21.35 -8.83
C PRO A 90 -8.29 20.82 -7.41
N ALA A 91 -9.04 19.73 -7.29
CA ALA A 91 -9.33 19.08 -6.01
C ALA A 91 -8.05 18.51 -5.38
N MET A 92 -7.19 17.86 -6.17
CA MET A 92 -5.90 17.37 -5.69
C MET A 92 -4.99 18.47 -5.16
N PHE A 93 -4.98 19.64 -5.82
CA PHE A 93 -4.22 20.80 -5.34
C PHE A 93 -4.81 21.39 -4.06
N ALA A 94 -6.13 21.33 -3.88
CA ALA A 94 -6.79 21.81 -2.66
C ALA A 94 -6.41 20.97 -1.43
N ILE A 95 -6.31 19.64 -1.57
CA ILE A 95 -5.98 18.71 -0.47
C ILE A 95 -4.47 18.46 -0.29
N ARG A 96 -3.60 19.18 -1.02
CA ARG A 96 -2.15 18.91 -1.03
C ARG A 96 -1.48 18.95 0.34
N SER A 97 -2.04 19.71 1.28
CA SER A 97 -1.52 19.82 2.66
C SER A 97 -1.68 18.53 3.45
N GLU A 98 -2.65 17.67 3.11
CA GLU A 98 -2.89 16.38 3.77
C GLU A 98 -1.76 15.36 3.52
N PHE A 99 -0.93 15.59 2.51
CA PHE A 99 0.23 14.75 2.19
C PHE A 99 1.54 15.22 2.84
N ARG A 100 1.49 16.27 3.66
CA ARG A 100 2.62 16.72 4.49
C ARG A 100 2.55 16.03 5.85
N ALA A 101 3.70 15.65 6.40
CA ALA A 101 3.81 15.21 7.77
C ALA A 101 3.81 16.45 8.68
N LEU A 102 2.64 16.80 9.23
CA LEU A 102 2.40 18.00 10.03
C LEU A 102 2.15 17.68 11.50
N ASP A 103 1.66 16.47 11.80
CA ASP A 103 1.10 16.09 13.10
C ASP A 103 2.04 15.18 13.91
N GLY A 104 3.13 14.69 13.32
CA GLY A 104 4.15 13.88 13.97
C GLY A 104 3.74 12.42 14.24
N ASN A 105 2.52 12.04 13.85
CA ASN A 105 1.97 10.69 13.96
C ASN A 105 1.98 9.94 12.62
N GLU A 106 2.55 10.53 11.57
CA GLU A 106 2.50 9.97 10.24
C GLU A 106 3.49 8.79 10.08
N PRO A 107 3.17 7.83 9.17
CA PRO A 107 4.05 6.71 8.85
C PRO A 107 5.49 7.14 8.52
N THR A 108 6.45 6.58 9.26
CA THR A 108 7.88 6.84 9.06
C THR A 108 8.62 5.59 8.61
N LEU A 109 9.81 5.79 8.04
CA LEU A 109 10.68 4.69 7.60
C LEU A 109 11.24 3.84 8.73
N LEU A 110 11.36 4.42 9.92
CA LEU A 110 11.80 3.73 11.12
C LEU A 110 10.62 3.27 11.99
N GLY A 111 9.40 3.58 11.58
CA GLY A 111 8.17 3.19 12.25
C GLY A 111 7.65 1.81 11.83
N PRO A 112 6.48 1.41 12.34
CA PRO A 112 5.84 0.15 12.02
C PRO A 112 5.66 -0.08 10.50
N GLU A 113 5.37 0.96 9.74
CA GLU A 113 5.14 0.88 8.28
C GLU A 113 6.43 0.59 7.52
N GLY A 114 7.54 1.23 7.91
CA GLY A 114 8.87 0.92 7.39
C GLY A 114 9.31 -0.50 7.74
N TRP A 115 8.97 -0.99 8.94
CA TRP A 115 9.18 -2.39 9.30
C TRP A 115 8.36 -3.35 8.41
N MET A 116 7.09 -3.04 8.16
CA MET A 116 6.23 -3.83 7.28
C MET A 116 6.72 -3.84 5.82
N MET A 117 7.31 -2.74 5.35
CA MET A 117 8.03 -2.70 4.07
C MET A 117 9.18 -3.70 4.07
N LEU A 118 10.02 -3.75 5.10
CA LEU A 118 11.14 -4.70 5.18
C LEU A 118 10.63 -6.15 5.20
N LEU A 119 9.57 -6.44 5.97
CA LEU A 119 8.96 -7.76 6.00
C LEU A 119 8.41 -8.18 4.64
N SER A 120 7.90 -7.23 3.84
CA SER A 120 7.34 -7.52 2.51
C SER A 120 8.36 -8.13 1.54
N ILE A 121 9.68 -7.94 1.76
CA ILE A 121 10.74 -8.58 0.98
C ILE A 121 10.64 -10.12 1.07
N GLY A 122 10.22 -10.64 2.23
CA GLY A 122 9.96 -12.07 2.43
C GLY A 122 8.58 -12.53 1.95
N GLY A 123 7.78 -11.65 1.34
CA GLY A 123 6.45 -11.96 0.83
C GLY A 123 5.36 -12.09 1.89
N SER A 124 5.63 -11.70 3.14
CA SER A 124 4.64 -11.76 4.23
C SER A 124 4.70 -10.54 5.14
N TRP A 125 3.66 -10.38 5.95
CA TRP A 125 3.49 -9.37 7.00
C TRP A 125 3.78 -9.94 8.39
N LYS A 126 4.02 -11.27 8.49
CA LYS A 126 4.46 -11.94 9.70
C LYS A 126 5.96 -12.20 9.62
N VAL A 127 6.69 -11.83 10.68
CA VAL A 127 8.15 -11.96 10.78
C VAL A 127 8.62 -13.36 10.41
N TRP A 128 8.05 -14.40 11.02
CA TRP A 128 8.47 -15.78 10.81
C TRP A 128 8.25 -16.27 9.36
N ALA A 129 7.18 -15.82 8.70
CA ALA A 129 6.88 -16.19 7.32
C ALA A 129 7.78 -15.43 6.33
N SER A 130 8.11 -14.17 6.62
CA SER A 130 9.09 -13.41 5.84
C SER A 130 10.51 -13.97 5.99
N LEU A 131 10.89 -14.39 7.21
CA LEU A 131 12.19 -15.01 7.46
C LEU A 131 12.35 -16.34 6.73
N ALA A 132 11.28 -17.12 6.56
CA ALA A 132 11.32 -18.37 5.79
C ALA A 132 11.79 -18.15 4.34
N ALA A 133 11.46 -17.01 3.74
CA ALA A 133 11.84 -16.65 2.36
C ALA A 133 13.22 -15.99 2.24
N LEU A 134 13.87 -15.65 3.37
CA LEU A 134 15.17 -14.97 3.37
C LEU A 134 16.27 -15.71 2.58
N PRO A 135 16.39 -17.06 2.65
CA PRO A 135 17.37 -17.78 1.83
C PRO A 135 17.17 -17.56 0.33
N LEU A 136 15.93 -17.46 -0.14
CA LEU A 136 15.62 -17.16 -1.55
C LEU A 136 16.03 -15.71 -1.89
N ALA A 137 15.72 -14.74 -1.03
CA ALA A 137 16.10 -13.35 -1.26
C ALA A 137 17.63 -13.18 -1.34
N VAL A 138 18.38 -13.80 -0.42
CA VAL A 138 19.85 -13.78 -0.41
C VAL A 138 20.44 -14.46 -1.65
N ALA A 139 19.93 -15.64 -2.01
CA ALA A 139 20.37 -16.34 -3.21
C ALA A 139 20.06 -15.54 -4.49
N GLY A 140 18.91 -14.86 -4.56
CA GLY A 140 18.53 -14.02 -5.69
C GLY A 140 19.44 -12.80 -5.83
N LEU A 141 19.83 -12.20 -4.72
CA LEU A 141 20.81 -11.10 -4.70
C LEU A 141 22.19 -11.59 -5.17
N ALA A 142 22.61 -12.77 -4.72
CA ALA A 142 23.86 -13.42 -5.14
C ALA A 142 23.82 -13.91 -6.60
N ALA A 143 22.65 -14.16 -7.18
CA ALA A 143 22.49 -14.43 -8.61
C ALA A 143 22.63 -13.13 -9.41
N ALA A 144 22.04 -12.03 -8.93
CA ALA A 144 22.12 -10.71 -9.57
C ALA A 144 23.54 -10.12 -9.61
N THR A 145 24.43 -10.50 -8.69
CA THR A 145 25.85 -10.08 -8.79
C THR A 145 26.54 -10.70 -10.00
N ARG A 146 26.11 -11.89 -10.45
CA ARG A 146 26.69 -12.66 -11.55
C ARG A 146 25.98 -12.47 -12.88
N ASP A 147 24.67 -12.19 -12.87
CA ASP A 147 23.88 -11.93 -14.07
C ASP A 147 23.52 -10.44 -14.20
N ALA A 148 24.13 -9.77 -15.19
CA ALA A 148 23.90 -8.36 -15.47
C ALA A 148 22.47 -8.03 -15.95
N SER A 149 21.82 -8.97 -16.64
CA SER A 149 20.43 -8.83 -17.12
C SER A 149 19.46 -8.88 -15.94
N LEU A 150 19.62 -9.88 -15.07
CA LEU A 150 18.86 -9.98 -13.82
C LEU A 150 19.07 -8.76 -12.93
N ARG A 151 20.32 -8.32 -12.75
CA ARG A 151 20.66 -7.11 -12.00
C ARG A 151 19.92 -5.89 -12.53
N THR A 152 19.94 -5.69 -13.85
CA THR A 152 19.25 -4.58 -14.50
C THR A 152 17.74 -4.67 -14.28
N ALA A 153 17.14 -5.86 -14.42
CA ALA A 153 15.72 -6.07 -14.20
C ALA A 153 15.31 -5.78 -12.74
N LEU A 154 16.11 -6.20 -11.76
CA LEU A 154 15.89 -5.90 -10.34
C LEU A 154 16.03 -4.41 -10.04
N ILE A 155 17.08 -3.75 -10.55
CA ILE A 155 17.29 -2.31 -10.37
C ILE A 155 16.11 -1.51 -10.93
N LEU A 156 15.64 -1.85 -12.14
CA LEU A 156 14.51 -1.14 -12.76
C LEU A 156 13.18 -1.46 -12.07
N SER A 157 13.02 -2.66 -11.49
CA SER A 157 11.79 -3.04 -10.77
C SER A 157 11.69 -2.42 -9.39
N LEU A 158 12.83 -2.31 -8.68
CA LEU A 158 12.88 -1.85 -7.29
C LEU A 158 13.36 -0.40 -7.16
N GLY A 159 13.92 0.21 -8.20
CA GLY A 159 14.51 1.55 -8.14
C GLY A 159 13.50 2.66 -7.82
N GLY A 160 12.22 2.49 -8.19
CA GLY A 160 11.15 3.39 -7.76
C GLY A 160 11.03 3.47 -6.23
N THR A 161 11.43 2.44 -5.49
CA THR A 161 11.46 2.44 -4.02
C THR A 161 12.37 3.55 -3.53
N VAL A 162 13.56 3.71 -4.11
CA VAL A 162 14.52 4.76 -3.70
C VAL A 162 13.91 6.15 -3.82
N LEU A 163 13.16 6.41 -4.90
CA LEU A 163 12.46 7.68 -5.07
C LEU A 163 11.28 7.84 -4.10
N ALA A 164 10.52 6.78 -3.85
CA ALA A 164 9.45 6.81 -2.87
C ALA A 164 9.98 7.10 -1.45
N LEU A 165 11.14 6.52 -1.10
CA LEU A 165 11.82 6.76 0.17
C LEU A 165 12.38 8.18 0.29
N ALA A 166 12.72 8.82 -0.83
CA ALA A 166 13.19 10.20 -0.85
C ALA A 166 12.07 11.21 -0.48
N PHE A 167 10.79 10.89 -0.73
CA PHE A 167 9.71 11.83 -0.46
C PHE A 167 9.56 12.16 1.04
N PRO A 168 9.48 11.19 1.97
CA PRO A 168 9.47 11.52 3.39
C PRO A 168 10.75 12.24 3.85
N LEU A 169 11.91 11.82 3.35
CA LEU A 169 13.21 12.33 3.79
C LEU A 169 13.48 13.78 3.37
N PHE A 170 13.05 14.19 2.17
CA PHE A 170 13.40 15.50 1.61
C PHE A 170 12.19 16.44 1.42
N LEU A 171 10.98 15.91 1.31
CA LEU A 171 9.78 16.72 1.05
C LEU A 171 8.87 16.86 2.28
N GLY A 172 9.25 16.30 3.43
CA GLY A 172 8.44 16.32 4.65
C GLY A 172 7.08 15.66 4.44
N SER A 173 7.03 14.63 3.60
CA SER A 173 5.83 13.81 3.36
C SER A 173 5.86 12.55 4.22
N TRP A 174 4.85 11.70 4.10
CA TRP A 174 4.74 10.43 4.81
C TRP A 174 4.46 9.29 3.84
N LEU A 175 4.77 8.06 4.26
CA LEU A 175 4.66 6.91 3.37
C LEU A 175 4.04 5.70 4.05
N TYR A 176 2.81 5.37 3.63
CA TYR A 176 2.13 4.15 4.07
C TYR A 176 2.65 2.92 3.31
N ALA A 177 2.67 1.75 3.94
CA ALA A 177 3.15 0.51 3.32
C ALA A 177 2.47 0.19 1.98
N ARG A 178 1.16 0.52 1.84
CA ARG A 178 0.39 0.34 0.59
C ARG A 178 0.99 1.08 -0.60
N PHE A 179 1.68 2.20 -0.36
CA PHE A 179 2.30 2.99 -1.41
C PHE A 179 3.45 2.27 -2.12
N LEU A 180 4.02 1.25 -1.47
CA LEU A 180 5.09 0.43 -2.02
C LEU A 180 4.57 -0.86 -2.66
N ALA A 181 3.27 -0.99 -2.92
CA ALA A 181 2.72 -2.15 -3.63
C ALA A 181 3.38 -2.36 -5.01
N PHE A 182 3.92 -1.29 -5.62
CA PHE A 182 4.66 -1.39 -6.88
C PHE A 182 5.98 -2.18 -6.77
N THR A 183 6.49 -2.43 -5.57
CA THR A 183 7.74 -3.20 -5.31
C THR A 183 7.53 -4.71 -5.37
N VAL A 184 6.29 -5.20 -5.16
CA VAL A 184 5.91 -6.62 -5.16
C VAL A 184 6.47 -7.40 -6.37
N PRO A 185 6.41 -6.89 -7.62
CA PRO A 185 6.97 -7.61 -8.77
C PRO A 185 8.49 -7.74 -8.73
N GLY A 186 9.20 -6.74 -8.20
CA GLY A 186 10.65 -6.78 -8.04
C GLY A 186 11.07 -7.77 -6.95
N ILE A 187 10.29 -7.83 -5.85
CA ILE A 187 10.46 -8.82 -4.79
C ILE A 187 10.19 -10.23 -5.33
N ALA A 188 9.10 -10.43 -6.07
CA ALA A 188 8.79 -11.71 -6.69
C ALA A 188 9.90 -12.18 -7.65
N LEU A 189 10.44 -11.26 -8.46
CA LEU A 189 11.59 -11.53 -9.34
C LEU A 189 12.83 -11.94 -8.54
N LEU A 190 13.13 -11.25 -7.43
CA LEU A 190 14.26 -11.56 -6.55
C LEU A 190 14.13 -12.97 -5.96
N LEU A 191 12.96 -13.31 -5.40
CA LEU A 191 12.70 -14.62 -4.80
C LEU A 191 12.75 -15.74 -5.85
N ALA A 192 12.18 -15.50 -7.04
CA ALA A 192 12.22 -16.46 -8.14
C ALA A 192 13.65 -16.71 -8.65
N ALA A 193 14.46 -15.64 -8.79
CA ALA A 193 15.87 -15.77 -9.16
C ALA A 193 16.66 -16.57 -8.12
N GLY A 194 16.39 -16.35 -6.84
CA GLY A 194 17.03 -17.13 -5.77
C GLY A 194 16.64 -18.59 -5.77
N PHE A 195 15.36 -18.89 -6.02
CA PHE A 195 14.91 -20.27 -6.18
C PHE A 195 15.64 -20.96 -7.33
N LEU A 196 15.72 -20.33 -8.51
CA LEU A 196 16.40 -20.88 -9.68
C LEU A 196 17.89 -21.10 -9.41
N GLU A 197 18.56 -20.13 -8.80
CA GLU A 197 19.99 -20.23 -8.45
C GLU A 197 20.28 -21.40 -7.49
N ILE A 198 19.43 -21.64 -6.50
CA ILE A 198 19.57 -22.79 -5.60
C ILE A 198 19.24 -24.08 -6.34
N ASN A 199 18.19 -24.07 -7.18
CA ASN A 199 17.72 -25.25 -7.91
C ASN A 199 18.79 -25.79 -8.87
N ASP A 200 19.52 -24.91 -9.55
CA ASP A 200 20.58 -25.30 -10.50
C ASP A 200 21.73 -26.05 -9.81
N ARG A 201 21.97 -25.78 -8.52
CA ARG A 201 23.06 -26.40 -7.74
C ARG A 201 22.58 -27.57 -6.88
N LYS A 202 21.42 -27.41 -6.25
CA LYS A 202 20.86 -28.29 -5.21
C LYS A 202 19.32 -28.34 -5.35
N PRO A 203 18.79 -29.08 -6.34
CA PRO A 203 17.35 -29.10 -6.61
C PRO A 203 16.52 -29.64 -5.43
N GLY A 204 17.04 -30.61 -4.68
CA GLY A 204 16.39 -31.10 -3.46
C GLY A 204 16.24 -30.00 -2.40
N THR A 205 17.29 -29.22 -2.15
CA THR A 205 17.26 -28.08 -1.22
C THR A 205 16.28 -27.00 -1.70
N ALA A 206 16.27 -26.67 -3.00
CA ALA A 206 15.35 -25.69 -3.55
C ALA A 206 13.88 -26.09 -3.32
N ARG A 207 13.53 -27.36 -3.55
CA ARG A 207 12.18 -27.89 -3.32
C ARG A 207 11.78 -27.83 -1.84
N VAL A 208 12.69 -28.21 -0.93
CA VAL A 208 12.44 -28.12 0.52
C VAL A 208 12.20 -26.67 0.93
N ILE A 209 13.05 -25.73 0.47
CA ILE A 209 12.86 -24.30 0.77
C ILE A 209 11.52 -23.81 0.22
N ALA A 210 11.18 -24.14 -1.03
CA ALA A 210 9.91 -23.73 -1.63
C ALA A 210 8.70 -24.28 -0.85
N LEU A 211 8.77 -25.53 -0.37
CA LEU A 211 7.72 -26.12 0.46
C LEU A 211 7.60 -25.40 1.81
N VAL A 212 8.73 -25.10 2.47
CA VAL A 212 8.76 -24.37 3.74
C VAL A 212 8.20 -22.96 3.57
N VAL A 213 8.65 -22.22 2.56
CA VAL A 213 8.18 -20.87 2.24
C VAL A 213 6.69 -20.87 1.91
N GLY A 214 6.25 -21.77 1.01
CA GLY A 214 4.83 -21.88 0.64
C GLY A 214 3.95 -22.22 1.83
N SER A 215 4.38 -23.17 2.66
CA SER A 215 3.67 -23.56 3.88
C SER A 215 3.63 -22.41 4.89
N ALA A 216 4.72 -21.64 5.01
CA ALA A 216 4.78 -20.49 5.89
C ALA A 216 3.87 -19.35 5.44
N TRP A 217 3.79 -19.07 4.14
CA TRP A 217 2.84 -18.09 3.59
C TRP A 217 1.39 -18.53 3.79
N ILE A 218 1.07 -19.80 3.55
CA ILE A 218 -0.28 -20.35 3.77
C ILE A 218 -0.65 -20.25 5.26
N ALA A 219 0.23 -20.68 6.16
CA ALA A 219 0.00 -20.58 7.59
C ALA A 219 -0.09 -19.11 8.05
N SER A 220 0.62 -18.20 7.40
CA SER A 220 0.52 -16.77 7.68
C SER A 220 -0.86 -16.26 7.33
N LEU A 221 -1.41 -16.62 6.17
CA LEU A 221 -2.77 -16.25 5.78
C LEU A 221 -3.82 -16.87 6.69
N ALA A 222 -3.65 -18.14 7.06
CA ALA A 222 -4.56 -18.87 7.94
C ALA A 222 -4.58 -18.33 9.39
N THR A 223 -3.52 -17.64 9.81
CA THR A 223 -3.41 -17.06 11.16
C THR A 223 -3.74 -15.56 11.21
N LEU A 224 -4.02 -14.94 10.07
CA LEU A 224 -4.57 -13.58 10.06
C LEU A 224 -6.03 -13.66 10.50
N GLY A 225 -6.34 -13.01 11.62
CA GLY A 225 -7.71 -12.84 12.09
C GLY A 225 -8.53 -11.94 11.17
N PRO A 226 -9.70 -11.46 11.63
CA PRO A 226 -10.45 -10.47 10.89
C PRO A 226 -9.68 -9.15 10.80
N ARG A 227 -9.66 -8.53 9.61
CA ARG A 227 -8.91 -7.29 9.36
C ARG A 227 -9.44 -6.13 10.22
N GLN A 228 -10.73 -5.85 10.08
CA GLN A 228 -11.49 -4.87 10.86
C GLN A 228 -12.97 -5.20 10.66
N GLN A 229 -13.73 -5.39 11.73
CA GLN A 229 -15.08 -5.96 11.69
C GLN A 229 -16.19 -4.90 11.69
N ILE A 230 -16.10 -3.94 10.76
CA ILE A 230 -17.05 -2.82 10.67
C ILE A 230 -18.46 -3.35 10.40
N ARG A 231 -18.58 -4.31 9.46
CA ARG A 231 -19.85 -4.93 9.11
C ARG A 231 -20.51 -5.59 10.31
N GLU A 232 -19.76 -6.38 11.06
CA GLU A 232 -20.27 -7.14 12.20
C GLU A 232 -20.71 -6.21 13.33
N ALA A 233 -19.97 -5.12 13.58
CA ALA A 233 -20.37 -4.09 14.54
C ALA A 233 -21.69 -3.39 14.15
N VAL A 234 -21.85 -3.03 12.87
CA VAL A 234 -23.08 -2.43 12.37
C VAL A 234 -24.26 -3.42 12.42
N MET A 235 -24.03 -4.68 12.05
CA MET A 235 -25.03 -5.75 12.17
C MET A 235 -25.43 -6.00 13.63
N TYR A 236 -24.48 -5.88 14.57
CA TYR A 236 -24.76 -6.00 15.99
C TYR A 236 -25.71 -4.91 16.47
N VAL A 237 -25.42 -3.64 16.15
CA VAL A 237 -26.32 -2.52 16.47
C VAL A 237 -27.70 -2.72 15.84
N ALA A 238 -27.76 -3.08 14.56
CA ALA A 238 -29.02 -3.30 13.85
C ALA A 238 -29.91 -4.40 14.48
N SER A 239 -29.29 -5.43 15.06
CA SER A 239 -30.00 -6.57 15.68
C SER A 239 -30.39 -6.34 17.15
N HIS A 240 -29.77 -5.39 17.84
CA HIS A 240 -29.99 -5.17 19.28
C HIS A 240 -30.70 -3.84 19.61
N ARG A 241 -30.73 -2.89 18.68
CA ARG A 241 -31.42 -1.61 18.90
C ARG A 241 -32.95 -1.78 18.92
N ALA A 242 -33.62 -0.98 19.73
CA ALA A 242 -35.05 -0.75 19.55
C ALA A 242 -35.30 0.15 18.32
N PRO A 243 -36.49 0.08 17.68
CA PRO A 243 -36.79 0.94 16.52
C PRO A 243 -36.70 2.44 16.80
N THR A 244 -36.90 2.85 18.05
CA THR A 244 -36.83 4.24 18.52
C THR A 244 -35.40 4.69 18.87
N GLU A 245 -34.46 3.76 18.90
CA GLU A 245 -33.06 4.04 19.23
C GLU A 245 -32.28 4.34 17.94
N GLY A 246 -31.66 5.52 17.92
CA GLY A 246 -30.68 5.95 16.93
C GLY A 246 -29.28 5.44 17.23
N ALA A 247 -28.44 5.47 16.20
CA ALA A 247 -27.04 5.05 16.29
C ALA A 247 -26.14 6.02 15.53
N PHE A 248 -24.87 6.10 15.90
CA PHE A 248 -23.86 6.86 15.17
C PHE A 248 -22.50 6.15 15.24
N ALA A 249 -21.57 6.55 14.38
CA ALA A 249 -20.21 6.04 14.40
C ALA A 249 -19.19 7.16 14.65
N VAL A 250 -18.10 6.78 15.31
CA VAL A 250 -16.96 7.63 15.61
C VAL A 250 -15.72 6.93 15.05
N GLY A 251 -14.95 7.60 14.20
CA GLY A 251 -13.78 6.98 13.62
C GLY A 251 -13.24 7.64 12.35
N LEU A 252 -13.07 6.83 11.31
CA LEU A 252 -12.41 7.21 10.07
C LEU A 252 -13.19 8.28 9.27
N PRO A 253 -12.51 9.17 8.53
CA PRO A 253 -13.15 10.21 7.71
C PRO A 253 -14.08 9.68 6.60
N ASP A 254 -13.82 8.46 6.13
CA ASP A 254 -14.45 7.90 4.92
C ASP A 254 -15.84 7.29 5.17
N ASP A 255 -16.33 7.33 6.43
CA ASP A 255 -17.67 6.86 6.84
C ASP A 255 -18.08 5.48 6.29
N VAL A 256 -17.11 4.56 6.15
CA VAL A 256 -17.31 3.22 5.54
C VAL A 256 -18.42 2.39 6.22
N HIS A 257 -18.70 2.67 7.49
CA HIS A 257 -19.81 2.04 8.24
C HIS A 257 -21.18 2.26 7.57
N GLN A 258 -21.41 3.42 6.92
CA GLN A 258 -22.68 3.73 6.27
C GLN A 258 -23.01 2.73 5.15
N TRP A 259 -22.00 2.24 4.43
CA TRP A 259 -22.20 1.23 3.39
C TRP A 259 -22.83 -0.06 3.92
N TYR A 260 -22.53 -0.41 5.18
CA TYR A 260 -23.13 -1.57 5.85
C TYR A 260 -24.46 -1.25 6.53
N ALA A 261 -24.70 0.01 6.89
CA ALA A 261 -25.93 0.45 7.55
C ALA A 261 -27.11 0.57 6.57
N VAL A 262 -26.85 1.00 5.32
CA VAL A 262 -27.87 1.19 4.27
C VAL A 262 -28.73 -0.06 4.02
N PRO A 263 -28.15 -1.25 3.77
CA PRO A 263 -28.95 -2.47 3.56
C PRO A 263 -29.76 -2.92 4.78
N LEU A 264 -29.43 -2.42 5.96
CA LEU A 264 -30.09 -2.75 7.23
C LEU A 264 -31.15 -1.71 7.61
N HIS A 265 -31.40 -0.71 6.75
CA HIS A 265 -32.29 0.41 7.03
C HIS A 265 -31.98 1.08 8.38
N LEU A 266 -30.69 1.17 8.69
CA LEU A 266 -30.16 1.78 9.90
C LEU A 266 -29.58 3.14 9.51
N ASP A 267 -30.15 4.22 10.05
CA ASP A 267 -29.51 5.52 10.00
C ASP A 267 -28.36 5.52 11.03
N MET A 268 -27.14 5.68 10.54
CA MET A 268 -25.92 5.68 11.34
C MET A 268 -24.95 6.71 10.77
N PRO A 269 -25.15 8.01 11.07
CA PRO A 269 -24.24 9.05 10.64
C PRO A 269 -22.87 8.93 11.30
N GLY A 270 -21.85 9.44 10.60
CA GLY A 270 -20.51 9.63 11.14
C GLY A 270 -20.44 10.86 12.06
N SER A 271 -19.43 10.87 12.94
CA SER A 271 -19.12 12.00 13.83
C SER A 271 -18.02 12.92 13.27
N GLY A 272 -17.90 12.98 11.94
CA GLY A 272 -16.79 13.63 11.25
C GLY A 272 -15.43 12.94 11.50
N PRO A 273 -14.35 13.46 10.89
CA PRO A 273 -13.01 12.92 11.05
C PRO A 273 -12.62 12.79 12.51
N TYR A 274 -12.31 11.57 12.95
CA TYR A 274 -11.85 11.25 14.31
C TYR A 274 -12.78 11.70 15.45
N GLY A 275 -14.07 11.92 15.15
CA GLY A 275 -15.05 12.36 16.15
C GLY A 275 -15.15 13.88 16.32
N ALA A 276 -14.70 14.68 15.35
CA ALA A 276 -14.76 16.14 15.40
C ALA A 276 -16.15 16.72 15.74
N THR A 277 -17.23 16.03 15.39
CA THR A 277 -18.61 16.46 15.66
C THR A 277 -19.35 15.54 16.64
N ILE A 278 -18.63 14.73 17.43
CA ILE A 278 -19.23 13.78 18.37
C ILE A 278 -20.24 14.42 19.33
N GLN A 279 -20.00 15.66 19.76
CA GLN A 279 -20.89 16.39 20.67
C GLN A 279 -22.31 16.58 20.11
N GLN A 280 -22.46 16.66 18.78
CA GLN A 280 -23.78 16.78 18.15
C GLN A 280 -24.64 15.54 18.42
N HIS A 281 -24.03 14.36 18.33
CA HIS A 281 -24.69 13.08 18.62
C HIS A 281 -24.86 12.83 20.11
N LEU A 282 -23.94 13.32 20.95
CA LEU A 282 -24.09 13.25 22.40
C LEU A 282 -25.33 14.02 22.90
N ASN A 283 -25.65 15.14 22.26
CA ASN A 283 -26.80 15.97 22.61
C ASN A 283 -28.14 15.41 22.10
N ASP A 284 -28.12 14.42 21.19
CA ASP A 284 -29.33 13.75 20.73
C ASP A 284 -29.77 12.69 21.75
N PRO A 285 -30.97 12.82 22.36
CA PRO A 285 -31.48 11.84 23.33
C PRO A 285 -31.85 10.51 22.68
N THR A 286 -32.07 10.47 21.36
CA THR A 286 -32.40 9.24 20.62
C THR A 286 -31.16 8.42 20.28
N ALA A 287 -29.96 9.03 20.26
CA ALA A 287 -28.69 8.40 19.98
C ALA A 287 -28.24 7.47 21.13
N ALA A 288 -28.82 6.26 21.16
CA ALA A 288 -28.57 5.27 22.19
C ALA A 288 -27.36 4.38 21.88
N TRP A 289 -26.91 4.29 20.62
CA TRP A 289 -25.82 3.40 20.21
C TRP A 289 -24.67 4.16 19.56
N ALA A 290 -23.43 3.78 19.90
CA ALA A 290 -22.22 4.33 19.32
C ALA A 290 -21.28 3.20 18.85
N VAL A 291 -20.80 3.29 17.61
CA VAL A 291 -19.73 2.42 17.08
C VAL A 291 -18.42 3.21 17.07
N LEU A 292 -17.49 2.88 17.96
CA LEU A 292 -16.17 3.53 18.01
C LEU A 292 -15.12 2.65 17.31
N LEU A 293 -14.59 3.15 16.21
CA LEU A 293 -13.44 2.58 15.51
C LEU A 293 -12.14 3.04 16.19
N TYR A 294 -11.13 2.17 16.26
CA TYR A 294 -9.80 2.50 16.81
C TYR A 294 -9.83 3.04 18.26
N PRO A 295 -10.47 2.35 19.22
CA PRO A 295 -10.66 2.84 20.59
C PRO A 295 -9.35 3.10 21.36
N ARG A 296 -8.25 2.46 20.95
CA ARG A 296 -6.92 2.66 21.55
C ARG A 296 -6.25 3.96 21.09
N THR A 297 -6.60 4.42 19.90
CA THR A 297 -6.06 5.65 19.31
C THR A 297 -6.97 6.83 19.63
N LEU A 298 -8.29 6.63 19.61
CA LEU A 298 -9.30 7.65 19.88
C LEU A 298 -9.74 7.65 21.35
N THR A 299 -8.77 7.73 22.27
CA THR A 299 -9.04 7.68 23.72
C THR A 299 -9.93 8.83 24.18
N ALA A 300 -9.68 10.06 23.70
CA ALA A 300 -10.49 11.22 24.04
C ALA A 300 -11.96 11.08 23.62
N ALA A 301 -12.23 10.48 22.46
CA ALA A 301 -13.59 10.20 22.03
C ALA A 301 -14.23 9.08 22.86
N ALA A 302 -13.45 8.06 23.22
CA ALA A 302 -13.91 7.00 24.12
C ALA A 302 -14.27 7.56 25.51
N ASP A 303 -13.48 8.50 26.04
CA ASP A 303 -13.73 9.15 27.33
C ASP A 303 -15.01 9.99 27.28
N GLN A 304 -15.20 10.80 26.23
CA GLN A 304 -16.44 11.57 26.01
C GLN A 304 -17.69 10.68 25.94
N LEU A 305 -17.61 9.54 25.26
CA LEU A 305 -18.71 8.57 25.22
C LEU A 305 -19.01 8.02 26.63
N ARG A 306 -17.98 7.65 27.39
CA ARG A 306 -18.17 7.14 28.77
C ARG A 306 -18.76 8.20 29.71
N GLU A 307 -18.27 9.43 29.63
CA GLU A 307 -18.80 10.56 30.41
C GLU A 307 -20.26 10.85 30.07
N ALA A 308 -20.67 10.63 28.81
CA ALA A 308 -22.05 10.74 28.36
C ALA A 308 -22.92 9.49 28.67
N GLY A 309 -22.43 8.56 29.50
CA GLY A 309 -23.20 7.39 29.96
C GLY A 309 -23.21 6.20 29.00
N PHE A 310 -22.34 6.17 27.98
CA PHE A 310 -22.19 5.01 27.13
C PHE A 310 -21.36 3.92 27.80
N VAL A 311 -21.88 2.70 27.79
CA VAL A 311 -21.23 1.49 28.32
C VAL A 311 -20.94 0.54 27.17
N GLU A 312 -19.78 -0.12 27.22
CA GLU A 312 -19.40 -1.13 26.22
C GLU A 312 -20.34 -2.33 26.29
N GLU A 313 -20.99 -2.65 25.17
CA GLU A 313 -21.88 -3.80 25.01
C GLU A 313 -21.21 -4.91 24.19
N ALA A 314 -20.36 -4.55 23.21
CA ALA A 314 -19.62 -5.52 22.43
C ALA A 314 -18.27 -4.99 21.96
N ARG A 315 -17.34 -5.92 21.72
CA ARG A 315 -15.98 -5.64 21.24
C ARG A 315 -15.61 -6.60 20.13
N PHE A 316 -15.17 -6.05 19.01
CA PHE A 316 -14.80 -6.81 17.83
C PHE A 316 -13.29 -6.66 17.58
N PRO A 317 -12.54 -7.77 17.52
CA PRO A 317 -11.11 -7.71 17.22
C PRO A 317 -10.86 -7.29 15.77
N GLY A 318 -9.70 -6.66 15.54
CA GLY A 318 -9.21 -6.34 14.20
C GLY A 318 -7.68 -6.22 14.20
N TRP A 319 -7.01 -6.90 13.27
CA TRP A 319 -5.54 -6.90 13.23
C TRP A 319 -4.93 -5.74 12.44
N ILE A 320 -5.72 -4.94 11.70
CA ILE A 320 -5.21 -3.79 10.95
C ILE A 320 -4.44 -2.84 11.90
N ASP A 321 -3.44 -2.14 11.35
CA ASP A 321 -2.56 -1.22 12.09
C ASP A 321 -1.94 -1.87 13.34
N THR A 322 -1.42 -3.10 13.16
CA THR A 322 -0.73 -3.86 14.24
C THR A 322 -1.64 -4.21 15.42
N GLY A 323 -2.93 -4.41 15.18
CA GLY A 323 -3.93 -4.69 16.23
C GLY A 323 -4.66 -3.44 16.73
N GLY A 324 -4.47 -2.28 16.07
CA GLY A 324 -5.24 -1.06 16.32
C GLY A 324 -6.67 -1.10 15.76
N GLY A 325 -6.94 -2.02 14.83
CA GLY A 325 -8.21 -2.21 14.11
C GLY A 325 -9.43 -2.65 14.92
N GLU A 326 -9.34 -2.58 16.23
CA GLU A 326 -10.42 -2.92 17.14
C GLU A 326 -11.62 -1.98 16.97
N ILE A 327 -12.82 -2.52 17.23
CA ILE A 327 -14.06 -1.76 17.26
C ILE A 327 -14.78 -2.07 18.55
N ILE A 328 -15.28 -1.05 19.23
CA ILE A 328 -16.19 -1.23 20.35
C ILE A 328 -17.56 -0.66 19.99
N VAL A 329 -18.60 -1.37 20.38
CA VAL A 329 -19.98 -0.93 20.32
C VAL A 329 -20.41 -0.59 21.73
N LEU A 330 -20.89 0.64 21.90
CA LEU A 330 -21.36 1.13 23.18
C LEU A 330 -22.84 1.48 23.11
N ARG A 331 -23.52 1.39 24.26
CA ARG A 331 -24.92 1.78 24.44
C ARG A 331 -25.05 2.76 25.59
N ARG A 332 -25.83 3.82 25.40
CA ARG A 332 -26.17 4.79 26.44
C ARG A 332 -27.15 4.14 27.43
N ARG A 333 -26.85 4.25 28.73
CA ARG A 333 -27.71 3.78 29.83
C ARG A 333 -28.35 4.94 30.57
#